data_AF-A0A3S0MU14-F1
#
_entry.id   AF-A0A3S0MU14-F1
#
_cell.length_a   1.000
_cell.length_b   1.000
_cell.length_c   1.000
_cell.angle_alpha   90.00
_cell.angle_beta   90.00
_cell.angle_gamma   90.00
#
_symmetry.space_group_name_H-M   'P 1'
#
loop_
_entity.id
_entity.type
_entity.pdbx_description
1 polymer ?
#
loop_
_entity_poly.entity_id
_entity_poly.type
_entity_poly.pdbx_seq_one_letter_code
_entity_poly.pdbx_strand_id
1 'polypeptide(L)'
;MRKRKHDLSLHGAVVLLTGAAHGLGREILLELQRRGAHVVGLDLDAAALSALRSELAPGGEALLCDVSDAAAARAAVAQVLAQYGRLDLVIVNAGVERVGPAWDMEAEDFARVIAVNLLGAFNIVKPALGPVAAAGGHILAIASVAALLPWPLGAAYGASKAGLESFMRSLGFELSGSGASCGTAYLGFVDTAMARRAFASPQAMALLGRMPTRLLGVMPVQNAGAVARALVDGVERRKARLFIPSMMRVTFALRGLYPLFDGWLAGRCAPLAESLRPRPTGRSGRSPFSEQ
;
A
#
# COMPACT_ATOMS: atom_id res chain seq x y z
N MET A 1 15.92 -4.79 -25.30
CA MET A 1 15.98 -5.69 -24.12
C MET A 1 15.28 -7.00 -24.46
N ARG A 2 15.97 -8.15 -24.31
CA ARG A 2 15.41 -9.48 -24.61
C ARG A 2 14.44 -9.85 -23.48
N LYS A 3 13.14 -10.08 -23.77
CA LYS A 3 12.15 -10.56 -22.78
C LYS A 3 12.67 -11.88 -22.17
N ARG A 4 12.71 -11.97 -20.84
CA ARG A 4 13.06 -13.23 -20.17
C ARG A 4 11.84 -14.14 -20.17
N LYS A 5 12.06 -15.45 -20.15
CA LYS A 5 11.00 -16.50 -20.19
C LYS A 5 9.96 -16.41 -19.05
N HIS A 6 10.18 -15.53 -18.07
CA HIS A 6 9.34 -15.34 -16.89
C HIS A 6 8.70 -13.94 -16.78
N ASP A 7 8.89 -13.04 -17.75
CA ASP A 7 8.27 -11.71 -17.72
C ASP A 7 6.73 -11.83 -17.91
N LEU A 8 5.95 -10.99 -17.23
CA LEU A 8 4.50 -10.89 -17.39
C LEU A 8 4.19 -9.93 -18.54
N SER A 9 3.53 -10.41 -19.60
CA SER A 9 3.03 -9.53 -20.67
C SER A 9 1.76 -8.84 -20.20
N LEU A 10 1.72 -7.51 -20.24
CA LEU A 10 0.52 -6.74 -19.85
C LEU A 10 -0.49 -6.57 -20.99
N HIS A 11 -0.06 -6.66 -22.25
CA HIS A 11 -0.98 -6.59 -23.37
C HIS A 11 -1.96 -7.78 -23.33
N GLY A 12 -3.26 -7.48 -23.22
CA GLY A 12 -4.35 -8.45 -23.07
C GLY A 12 -4.44 -9.09 -21.69
N ALA A 13 -3.60 -8.71 -20.72
CA ALA A 13 -3.68 -9.25 -19.36
C ALA A 13 -4.89 -8.68 -18.62
N VAL A 14 -5.52 -9.50 -17.79
CA VAL A 14 -6.63 -9.09 -16.92
C VAL A 14 -6.10 -8.72 -15.55
N VAL A 15 -6.35 -7.49 -15.14
CA VAL A 15 -5.77 -6.89 -13.93
C VAL A 15 -6.87 -6.41 -12.99
N LEU A 16 -6.77 -6.83 -11.72
CA LEU A 16 -7.58 -6.28 -10.63
C LEU A 16 -6.71 -5.39 -9.75
N LEU A 17 -7.15 -4.15 -9.48
CA LEU A 17 -6.45 -3.21 -8.62
C LEU A 17 -7.41 -2.62 -7.59
N THR A 18 -6.97 -2.50 -6.34
CA THR A 18 -7.76 -1.89 -5.24
C THR A 18 -7.28 -0.49 -4.88
N GLY A 19 -8.16 0.37 -4.37
CA GLY A 19 -7.86 1.78 -4.10
C GLY A 19 -7.59 2.55 -5.40
N ALA A 20 -8.37 2.26 -6.44
CA ALA A 20 -8.12 2.69 -7.80
C ALA A 20 -8.54 4.13 -8.09
N ALA A 21 -9.43 4.72 -7.29
CA ALA A 21 -10.07 5.99 -7.64
C ALA A 21 -9.19 7.22 -7.34
N HIS A 22 -8.13 7.06 -6.55
CA HIS A 22 -7.32 8.19 -6.08
C HIS A 22 -5.82 7.97 -6.24
N GLY A 23 -5.10 9.10 -6.32
CA GLY A 23 -3.65 9.18 -6.14
C GLY A 23 -2.88 8.14 -6.94
N LEU A 24 -2.06 7.35 -6.25
CA LEU A 24 -1.21 6.35 -6.88
C LEU A 24 -2.01 5.22 -7.54
N GLY A 25 -3.12 4.78 -6.94
CA GLY A 25 -3.91 3.67 -7.50
C GLY A 25 -4.50 4.02 -8.88
N ARG A 26 -5.00 5.25 -9.02
CA ARG A 26 -5.46 5.79 -10.31
C ARG A 26 -4.34 5.80 -11.35
N GLU A 27 -3.17 6.33 -10.99
CA GLU A 27 -2.02 6.39 -11.89
C GLU A 27 -1.51 5.00 -12.31
N ILE A 28 -1.54 4.02 -11.40
CA ILE A 28 -1.20 2.62 -11.73
C ILE A 28 -2.23 2.04 -12.71
N LEU A 29 -3.52 2.24 -12.46
CA LEU A 29 -4.59 1.71 -13.31
C LEU A 29 -4.49 2.25 -14.73
N LEU A 30 -4.31 3.57 -14.88
CA LEU A 30 -4.15 4.23 -16.18
C LEU A 30 -2.87 3.76 -16.89
N GLU A 31 -1.77 3.61 -16.16
CA GLU A 31 -0.51 3.11 -16.75
C GLU A 31 -0.62 1.66 -17.22
N LEU A 32 -1.33 0.79 -16.49
CA LEU A 32 -1.62 -0.58 -16.91
C LEU A 32 -2.46 -0.60 -18.19
N GLN A 33 -3.52 0.22 -18.24
CA GLN A 33 -4.37 0.33 -19.43
C GLN A 33 -3.59 0.86 -20.63
N ARG A 34 -2.71 1.83 -20.44
CA ARG A 34 -1.80 2.34 -21.49
C ARG A 34 -0.86 1.25 -22.04
N ARG A 35 -0.56 0.21 -21.24
CA ARG A 35 0.21 -0.97 -21.68
C ARG A 35 -0.65 -2.07 -22.28
N GLY A 36 -1.95 -1.82 -22.49
CA GLY A 36 -2.89 -2.70 -23.17
C GLY A 36 -3.52 -3.76 -22.27
N ALA A 37 -3.51 -3.59 -20.96
CA ALA A 37 -4.22 -4.47 -20.04
C ALA A 37 -5.73 -4.19 -20.01
N HIS A 38 -6.52 -5.23 -19.76
CA HIS A 38 -7.90 -5.11 -19.30
C HIS A 38 -7.88 -4.86 -17.80
N VAL A 39 -8.39 -3.71 -17.36
CA VAL A 39 -8.21 -3.25 -15.98
C VAL A 39 -9.54 -3.17 -15.27
N VAL A 40 -9.60 -3.68 -14.04
CA VAL A 40 -10.74 -3.52 -13.13
C VAL A 40 -10.23 -2.84 -11.87
N GLY A 41 -10.66 -1.60 -11.65
CA GLY A 41 -10.34 -0.82 -10.46
C GLY A 41 -11.42 -0.93 -9.39
N LEU A 42 -11.06 -1.24 -8.16
CA LEU A 42 -11.96 -1.26 -7.00
C LEU A 42 -11.68 -0.05 -6.11
N ASP A 43 -12.74 0.60 -5.62
CA ASP A 43 -12.64 1.64 -4.60
C ASP A 43 -13.94 1.75 -3.80
N LEU A 44 -13.91 2.43 -2.65
CA LEU A 44 -15.09 2.72 -1.83
C LEU A 44 -15.74 4.06 -2.20
N ASP A 45 -14.99 4.97 -2.82
CA ASP A 45 -15.52 6.28 -3.23
C ASP A 45 -16.28 6.19 -4.57
N ALA A 46 -17.61 6.12 -4.48
CA ALA A 46 -18.49 6.04 -5.65
C ALA A 46 -18.36 7.26 -6.59
N ALA A 47 -18.13 8.46 -6.06
CA ALA A 47 -18.03 9.67 -6.86
C ALA A 47 -16.70 9.70 -7.64
N ALA A 48 -15.60 9.36 -6.99
CA ALA A 48 -14.30 9.26 -7.63
C ALA A 48 -14.23 8.11 -8.63
N LEU A 49 -14.90 6.98 -8.37
CA LEU A 49 -15.08 5.90 -9.34
C LEU A 49 -15.83 6.36 -10.59
N SER A 50 -16.87 7.20 -10.44
CA SER A 50 -17.60 7.75 -11.58
C SER A 50 -16.70 8.62 -12.47
N ALA A 51 -15.83 9.44 -11.85
CA ALA A 51 -14.85 10.23 -12.58
C ALA A 51 -13.84 9.31 -13.31
N LEU A 52 -13.28 8.31 -12.60
CA LEU A 52 -12.35 7.34 -13.16
C LEU A 52 -12.94 6.59 -14.36
N ARG A 53 -14.20 6.14 -14.29
CA ARG A 53 -14.88 5.47 -15.41
C ARG A 53 -14.90 6.30 -16.69
N SER A 54 -15.00 7.63 -16.56
CA SER A 54 -15.01 8.54 -17.71
C SER A 54 -13.64 8.68 -18.38
N GLU A 55 -12.57 8.31 -17.68
CA GLU A 55 -11.19 8.38 -18.17
C GLU A 55 -10.70 7.05 -18.75
N LEU A 56 -11.33 5.93 -18.38
CA LEU A 56 -10.94 4.60 -18.81
C LEU A 56 -11.30 4.36 -20.29
N ALA A 57 -10.33 3.87 -21.05
CA ALA A 57 -10.55 3.35 -22.39
C ALA A 57 -11.37 2.03 -22.36
N PRO A 58 -11.93 1.58 -23.51
CA PRO A 58 -12.61 0.29 -23.60
C PRO A 58 -11.78 -0.85 -23.00
N GLY A 59 -12.43 -1.72 -22.22
CA GLY A 59 -11.76 -2.78 -21.47
C GLY A 59 -11.22 -2.35 -20.10
N GLY A 60 -11.47 -1.10 -19.68
CA GLY A 60 -11.34 -0.66 -18.30
C GLY A 60 -12.69 -0.57 -17.59
N GLU A 61 -12.74 -1.05 -16.35
CA GLU A 61 -13.89 -0.94 -15.47
C GLU A 61 -13.49 -0.38 -14.10
N ALA A 62 -14.46 0.23 -13.43
CA ALA A 62 -14.31 0.66 -12.05
C ALA A 62 -15.53 0.19 -11.25
N LEU A 63 -15.34 -0.54 -10.14
CA LEU A 63 -16.40 -1.14 -9.35
C LEU A 63 -16.34 -0.63 -7.90
N LEU A 64 -17.52 -0.38 -7.33
CA LEU A 64 -17.65 -0.03 -5.92
C LEU A 64 -17.39 -1.29 -5.08
N CYS A 65 -16.42 -1.23 -4.18
CA CYS A 65 -16.08 -2.32 -3.28
C CYS A 65 -15.39 -1.77 -2.04
N ASP A 66 -15.97 -2.03 -0.87
CA ASP A 66 -15.23 -1.97 0.39
C ASP A 66 -14.40 -3.25 0.51
N VAL A 67 -13.08 -3.14 0.48
CA VAL A 67 -12.20 -4.30 0.61
C VAL A 67 -12.27 -4.94 2.00
N SER A 68 -12.69 -4.19 3.04
CA SER A 68 -12.86 -4.73 4.39
C SER A 68 -14.07 -5.66 4.52
N ASP A 69 -15.02 -5.58 3.59
CA ASP A 69 -16.11 -6.54 3.45
C ASP A 69 -15.67 -7.74 2.59
N ALA A 70 -15.50 -8.89 3.25
CA ALA A 70 -15.09 -10.13 2.59
C ALA A 70 -16.09 -10.64 1.54
N ALA A 71 -17.39 -10.39 1.72
CA ALA A 71 -18.41 -10.79 0.75
C ALA A 71 -18.35 -9.90 -0.49
N ALA A 72 -18.22 -8.58 -0.31
CA ALA A 72 -18.05 -7.62 -1.40
C ALA A 72 -16.76 -7.91 -2.20
N ALA A 73 -15.64 -8.12 -1.52
CA ALA A 73 -14.36 -8.46 -2.15
C ALA A 73 -14.44 -9.75 -2.99
N ARG A 74 -15.09 -10.80 -2.45
CA ARG A 74 -15.31 -12.05 -3.18
C ARG A 74 -16.21 -11.86 -4.40
N ALA A 75 -17.28 -11.06 -4.27
CA ALA A 75 -18.19 -10.76 -5.38
C ALA A 75 -17.47 -9.99 -6.49
N ALA A 76 -16.62 -9.01 -6.14
CA ALA A 76 -15.83 -8.26 -7.10
C ALA A 76 -14.88 -9.17 -7.90
N VAL A 77 -14.15 -10.08 -7.22
CA VAL A 77 -13.29 -11.06 -7.91
C VAL A 77 -14.10 -12.00 -8.80
N ALA A 78 -15.26 -12.48 -8.33
CA ALA A 78 -16.13 -13.33 -9.14
C ALA A 78 -16.65 -12.61 -10.39
N GLN A 79 -16.96 -11.32 -10.30
CA GLN A 79 -17.37 -10.50 -11.45
C GLN A 79 -16.26 -10.41 -12.51
N VAL A 80 -15.01 -10.16 -12.09
CA VAL A 80 -13.86 -10.16 -13.03
C VAL A 80 -13.72 -11.51 -13.73
N LEU A 81 -13.85 -12.61 -13.00
CA LEU A 81 -13.76 -13.95 -13.58
C LEU A 81 -14.92 -14.28 -14.51
N ALA A 82 -16.13 -13.86 -14.18
CA ALA A 82 -17.30 -14.06 -15.04
C ALA A 82 -17.16 -13.31 -16.37
N GLN A 83 -16.57 -12.12 -16.34
CA GLN A 83 -16.39 -11.29 -17.51
C GLN A 83 -15.22 -11.72 -18.40
N TYR A 84 -14.07 -12.02 -17.80
CA TYR A 84 -12.83 -12.23 -18.55
C TYR A 84 -12.32 -13.68 -18.54
N GLY A 85 -12.86 -14.55 -17.68
CA GLY A 85 -12.48 -15.96 -17.56
C GLY A 85 -11.08 -16.23 -16.98
N ARG A 86 -10.32 -15.18 -16.63
CA ARG A 86 -8.94 -15.26 -16.14
C ARG A 86 -8.60 -14.07 -15.24
N LEU A 87 -7.50 -14.18 -14.49
CA LEU A 87 -6.95 -13.09 -13.70
C LEU A 87 -5.42 -13.20 -13.67
N ASP A 88 -4.73 -12.28 -14.36
CA ASP A 88 -3.28 -12.36 -14.58
C ASP A 88 -2.49 -11.58 -13.53
N LEU A 89 -3.10 -10.51 -12.99
CA LEU A 89 -2.45 -9.60 -12.07
C LEU A 89 -3.45 -9.10 -11.03
N VAL A 90 -3.04 -9.14 -9.77
CA VAL A 90 -3.76 -8.48 -8.67
C VAL A 90 -2.82 -7.49 -8.00
N ILE A 91 -3.27 -6.23 -7.86
CA ILE A 91 -2.56 -5.20 -7.11
C ILE A 91 -3.39 -4.79 -5.89
N VAL A 92 -2.96 -5.21 -4.71
CA VAL A 92 -3.54 -4.78 -3.44
C VAL A 92 -2.89 -3.47 -2.98
N ASN A 93 -3.57 -2.36 -3.26
CA ASN A 93 -3.12 -0.99 -3.05
C ASN A 93 -4.03 -0.20 -2.09
N ALA A 94 -5.32 -0.57 -1.95
CA ALA A 94 -6.22 0.09 -1.02
C ALA A 94 -5.60 0.23 0.37
N GLY A 95 -5.74 1.42 0.95
CA GLY A 95 -5.23 1.67 2.28
C GLY A 95 -5.69 3.00 2.86
N VAL A 96 -5.75 3.04 4.18
CA VAL A 96 -6.04 4.20 5.00
C VAL A 96 -4.96 4.39 6.04
N GLU A 97 -4.82 5.61 6.53
CA GLU A 97 -3.92 5.98 7.60
C GLU A 97 -4.69 6.79 8.65
N ARG A 98 -4.29 6.63 9.91
CA ARG A 98 -4.71 7.47 11.03
C ARG A 98 -3.44 7.96 11.72
N VAL A 99 -3.18 9.27 11.63
CA VAL A 99 -1.99 9.89 12.21
C VAL A 99 -2.33 10.42 13.59
N GLY A 100 -1.54 10.01 14.58
CA GLY A 100 -1.68 10.47 15.96
C GLY A 100 -0.91 9.59 16.93
N PRO A 101 -0.64 10.08 18.15
CA PRO A 101 -0.06 9.25 19.18
C PRO A 101 -1.02 8.11 19.57
N ALA A 102 -0.47 6.97 19.96
CA ALA A 102 -1.27 5.76 20.21
C ALA A 102 -2.28 5.92 21.37
N TRP A 103 -2.00 6.80 22.34
CA TRP A 103 -2.93 7.07 23.45
C TRP A 103 -4.10 7.99 23.08
N ASP A 104 -4.03 8.68 21.93
CA ASP A 104 -5.16 9.46 21.36
C ASP A 104 -5.89 8.67 20.25
N MET A 105 -5.46 7.43 19.99
CA MET A 105 -6.03 6.59 18.94
C MET A 105 -7.13 5.71 19.53
N GLU A 106 -8.36 5.94 19.07
CA GLU A 106 -9.49 5.09 19.41
C GLU A 106 -9.27 3.67 18.87
N ALA A 107 -9.81 2.67 19.59
CA ALA A 107 -9.66 1.27 19.22
C ALA A 107 -10.28 0.98 17.84
N GLU A 108 -11.39 1.65 17.53
CA GLU A 108 -12.12 1.57 16.26
C GLU A 108 -11.27 2.09 15.10
N ASP A 109 -10.52 3.17 15.31
CA ASP A 109 -9.61 3.72 14.30
C ASP A 109 -8.46 2.74 14.01
N PHE A 110 -7.87 2.16 15.07
CA PHE A 110 -6.85 1.14 14.92
C PHE A 110 -7.40 -0.08 14.15
N ALA A 111 -8.57 -0.57 14.56
CA ALA A 111 -9.24 -1.70 13.94
C ALA A 111 -9.56 -1.44 12.47
N ARG A 112 -10.04 -0.23 12.12
CA ARG A 112 -10.33 0.17 10.74
C ARG A 112 -9.09 0.14 9.85
N VAL A 113 -7.95 0.66 10.34
CA VAL A 113 -6.69 0.62 9.59
C VAL A 113 -6.26 -0.82 9.31
N ILE A 114 -6.36 -1.72 10.30
CA ILE A 114 -6.06 -3.15 10.11
C ILE A 114 -7.06 -3.81 9.15
N ALA A 115 -8.35 -3.52 9.30
CA ALA A 115 -9.43 -4.09 8.50
C ALA A 115 -9.26 -3.75 7.02
N VAL A 116 -8.89 -2.51 6.68
CA VAL A 116 -8.69 -2.11 5.29
C VAL A 116 -7.33 -2.56 4.76
N ASN A 117 -6.24 -2.23 5.45
CA ASN A 117 -4.89 -2.36 4.88
C ASN A 117 -4.37 -3.80 4.86
N LEU A 118 -4.79 -4.63 5.83
CA LEU A 118 -4.32 -6.01 5.98
C LEU A 118 -5.43 -7.00 5.66
N LEU A 119 -6.55 -6.96 6.38
CA LEU A 119 -7.65 -7.90 6.13
C LEU A 119 -8.27 -7.66 4.74
N GLY A 120 -8.38 -6.41 4.29
CA GLY A 120 -8.86 -6.10 2.96
C GLY A 120 -7.98 -6.63 1.84
N ALA A 121 -6.65 -6.60 2.02
CA ALA A 121 -5.73 -7.26 1.10
C ALA A 121 -5.96 -8.77 1.07
N PHE A 122 -6.12 -9.41 2.23
CA PHE A 122 -6.43 -10.85 2.30
C PHE A 122 -7.79 -11.20 1.66
N ASN A 123 -8.82 -10.39 1.90
CA ASN A 123 -10.17 -10.56 1.35
C ASN A 123 -10.18 -10.56 -0.18
N ILE A 124 -9.27 -9.82 -0.81
CA ILE A 124 -9.09 -9.77 -2.27
C ILE A 124 -8.19 -10.91 -2.75
N VAL A 125 -7.05 -11.13 -2.08
CA VAL A 125 -6.07 -12.14 -2.48
C VAL A 125 -6.67 -13.55 -2.41
N LYS A 126 -7.32 -13.91 -1.30
CA LYS A 126 -7.86 -15.26 -1.06
C LYS A 126 -8.71 -15.79 -2.22
N PRO A 127 -9.78 -15.11 -2.68
CA PRO A 127 -10.57 -15.57 -3.82
C PRO A 127 -9.83 -15.47 -5.16
N ALA A 128 -8.80 -14.64 -5.27
CA ALA A 128 -8.00 -14.49 -6.49
C ALA A 128 -6.87 -15.53 -6.63
N LEU A 129 -6.46 -16.22 -5.55
CA LEU A 129 -5.31 -17.13 -5.55
C LEU A 129 -5.40 -18.23 -6.61
N GLY A 130 -6.51 -18.96 -6.65
CA GLY A 130 -6.73 -20.04 -7.62
C GLY A 130 -6.65 -19.55 -9.08
N PRO A 131 -7.43 -18.52 -9.46
CA PRO A 131 -7.37 -17.93 -10.79
C PRO A 131 -5.99 -17.40 -11.19
N VAL A 132 -5.30 -16.70 -10.29
CA VAL A 132 -3.95 -16.19 -10.55
C VAL A 132 -2.96 -17.33 -10.72
N ALA A 133 -3.04 -18.38 -9.89
CA ALA A 133 -2.22 -19.58 -10.05
C ALA A 133 -2.47 -20.25 -11.40
N ALA A 134 -3.73 -20.43 -11.80
CA ALA A 134 -4.11 -21.03 -13.07
C ALA A 134 -3.60 -20.23 -14.29
N ALA A 135 -3.57 -18.89 -14.18
CA ALA A 135 -3.01 -18.01 -15.21
C ALA A 135 -1.47 -17.92 -15.18
N GLY A 136 -0.81 -18.53 -14.19
CA GLY A 136 0.60 -18.31 -13.90
C GLY A 136 0.91 -16.84 -13.60
N GLY A 137 -0.03 -16.10 -13.01
CA GLY A 137 -0.03 -14.65 -12.89
C GLY A 137 0.91 -14.07 -11.81
N HIS A 138 0.57 -12.88 -11.33
CA HIS A 138 1.34 -12.17 -10.30
C HIS A 138 0.44 -11.43 -9.31
N ILE A 139 0.80 -11.44 -8.03
CA ILE A 139 0.14 -10.63 -6.99
C ILE A 139 1.14 -9.63 -6.43
N LEU A 140 0.85 -8.33 -6.54
CA LEU A 140 1.66 -7.28 -5.95
C LEU A 140 0.91 -6.61 -4.80
N ALA A 141 1.56 -6.50 -3.64
CA ALA A 141 1.07 -5.67 -2.55
C ALA A 141 1.83 -4.37 -2.43
N ILE A 142 1.10 -3.27 -2.21
CA ILE A 142 1.68 -1.95 -1.97
C ILE A 142 1.85 -1.75 -0.46
N ALA A 143 3.07 -2.05 -0.01
CA ALA A 143 3.52 -1.75 1.33
C ALA A 143 4.08 -0.31 1.40
N SER A 144 4.83 -0.04 2.45
CA SER A 144 5.42 1.27 2.72
C SER A 144 6.79 1.10 3.37
N VAL A 145 7.59 2.15 3.38
CA VAL A 145 8.74 2.26 4.29
C VAL A 145 8.34 2.03 5.76
N ALA A 146 7.09 2.35 6.13
CA ALA A 146 6.53 2.05 7.45
C ALA A 146 6.42 0.54 7.77
N ALA A 147 6.58 -0.34 6.78
CA ALA A 147 6.72 -1.79 7.04
C ALA A 147 8.13 -2.18 7.51
N LEU A 148 9.14 -1.34 7.22
CA LEU A 148 10.56 -1.64 7.44
C LEU A 148 11.13 -0.99 8.68
N LEU A 149 10.50 0.09 9.13
CA LEU A 149 11.01 0.97 10.18
C LEU A 149 9.88 1.37 11.13
N PRO A 150 10.20 1.64 12.40
CA PRO A 150 9.27 2.30 13.30
C PRO A 150 8.70 3.56 12.63
N TRP A 151 7.38 3.71 12.71
CA TRP A 151 6.66 4.85 12.15
C TRP A 151 5.96 5.60 13.29
N PRO A 152 6.66 6.55 13.94
CA PRO A 152 6.07 7.31 15.03
C PRO A 152 4.79 8.03 14.58
N LEU A 153 3.78 8.05 15.45
CA LEU A 153 2.43 8.58 15.18
C LEU A 153 1.61 7.83 14.12
N GLY A 154 2.07 6.69 13.61
CA GLY A 154 1.27 5.84 12.73
C GLY A 154 1.38 4.38 13.11
N ALA A 155 1.18 4.07 14.40
CA ALA A 155 1.30 2.72 14.94
C ALA A 155 0.41 1.70 14.20
N ALA A 156 -0.88 2.03 13.99
CA ALA A 156 -1.79 1.18 13.24
C ALA A 156 -1.36 0.99 11.78
N TYR A 157 -0.90 2.07 11.13
CA TYR A 157 -0.44 2.03 9.75
C TYR A 157 0.82 1.16 9.60
N GLY A 158 1.84 1.39 10.41
CA GLY A 158 3.06 0.58 10.44
C GLY A 158 2.78 -0.90 10.72
N ALA A 159 1.95 -1.20 11.74
CA ALA A 159 1.51 -2.56 12.04
C ALA A 159 0.82 -3.22 10.84
N SER A 160 -0.10 -2.51 10.19
CA SER A 160 -0.82 -3.03 9.02
C SER A 160 0.10 -3.32 7.83
N LYS A 161 1.08 -2.44 7.55
CA LYS A 161 2.00 -2.58 6.42
C LYS A 161 3.08 -3.64 6.68
N ALA A 162 3.54 -3.78 7.92
CA ALA A 162 4.43 -4.88 8.33
C ALA A 162 3.70 -6.24 8.27
N GLY A 163 2.44 -6.29 8.74
CA GLY A 163 1.59 -7.48 8.61
C GLY A 163 1.36 -7.88 7.15
N LEU A 164 1.09 -6.92 6.28
CA LEU A 164 0.92 -7.14 4.84
C LEU A 164 2.21 -7.67 4.20
N GLU A 165 3.38 -7.12 4.56
CA GLU A 165 4.67 -7.64 4.10
C GLU A 165 4.87 -9.12 4.50
N SER A 166 4.58 -9.45 5.76
CA SER A 166 4.72 -10.80 6.28
C SER A 166 3.79 -11.78 5.57
N PHE A 167 2.52 -11.38 5.37
CA PHE A 167 1.54 -12.16 4.62
C PHE A 167 2.04 -12.47 3.20
N MET A 168 2.48 -11.45 2.46
CA MET A 168 2.94 -11.63 1.09
C MET A 168 4.19 -12.49 0.97
N ARG A 169 5.11 -12.41 1.94
CA ARG A 169 6.30 -13.28 1.99
C ARG A 169 5.94 -14.74 2.23
N SER A 170 4.98 -15.00 3.10
CA SER A 170 4.48 -16.35 3.38
C SER A 170 3.79 -16.91 2.13
N LEU A 171 2.93 -16.11 1.50
CA LEU A 171 2.25 -16.46 0.26
C LEU A 171 3.21 -16.83 -0.88
N GLY A 172 4.39 -16.20 -0.94
CA GLY A 172 5.40 -16.53 -1.95
C GLY A 172 5.89 -17.98 -1.88
N PHE A 173 5.93 -18.58 -0.69
CA PHE A 173 6.24 -20.00 -0.53
C PHE A 173 5.08 -20.89 -1.00
N GLU A 174 3.85 -20.51 -0.68
CA GLU A 174 2.63 -21.25 -1.07
C GLU A 174 2.38 -21.24 -2.58
N LEU A 175 2.75 -20.16 -3.28
CA LEU A 175 2.66 -20.06 -4.73
C LEU A 175 3.79 -20.79 -5.47
N SER A 176 4.84 -21.24 -4.77
CA SER A 176 5.98 -21.90 -5.38
C SER A 176 5.55 -23.15 -6.17
N GLY A 177 6.01 -23.26 -7.41
CA GLY A 177 5.67 -24.38 -8.30
C GLY A 177 4.36 -24.23 -9.08
N SER A 178 3.49 -23.26 -8.75
CA SER A 178 2.24 -23.01 -9.48
C SER A 178 2.42 -22.26 -10.81
N GLY A 179 3.60 -21.68 -11.05
CA GLY A 179 3.85 -20.75 -12.16
C GLY A 179 3.44 -19.30 -11.85
N ALA A 180 2.60 -19.07 -10.84
CA ALA A 180 2.34 -17.73 -10.32
C ALA A 180 3.42 -17.28 -9.34
N SER A 181 3.37 -15.98 -9.01
CA SER A 181 4.32 -15.34 -8.11
C SER A 181 3.65 -14.23 -7.32
N CYS A 182 4.31 -13.77 -6.26
CA CYS A 182 3.88 -12.57 -5.57
C CYS A 182 5.08 -11.65 -5.29
N GLY A 183 4.78 -10.40 -4.95
CA GLY A 183 5.78 -9.43 -4.58
C GLY A 183 5.24 -8.33 -3.66
N THR A 184 6.17 -7.56 -3.12
CA THR A 184 5.87 -6.41 -2.27
C THR A 184 6.59 -5.18 -2.79
N ALA A 185 5.83 -4.10 -3.01
CA ALA A 185 6.38 -2.78 -3.29
C ALA A 185 6.50 -1.99 -1.99
N TYR A 186 7.72 -1.60 -1.66
CA TYR A 186 8.03 -0.67 -0.59
C TYR A 186 8.09 0.70 -1.23
N LEU A 187 7.16 1.57 -0.82
CA LEU A 187 7.08 2.93 -1.30
C LEU A 187 7.53 3.90 -0.22
N GLY A 188 8.29 4.90 -0.66
CA GLY A 188 8.55 6.08 0.11
C GLY A 188 7.42 7.10 0.01
N PHE A 189 7.75 8.37 0.17
CA PHE A 189 6.77 9.42 0.04
C PHE A 189 6.36 9.61 -1.42
N VAL A 190 5.05 9.57 -1.66
CA VAL A 190 4.42 9.78 -2.96
C VAL A 190 3.42 10.92 -2.81
N ASP A 191 3.47 11.90 -3.71
CA ASP A 191 2.59 13.06 -3.68
C ASP A 191 1.12 12.64 -3.91
N THR A 192 0.41 12.43 -2.82
CA THR A 192 -0.97 11.95 -2.76
C THR A 192 -1.72 12.69 -1.66
N ALA A 193 -3.05 12.69 -1.71
CA ALA A 193 -3.84 13.32 -0.66
C ALA A 193 -3.55 12.74 0.73
N MET A 194 -3.34 11.42 0.85
CA MET A 194 -2.95 10.74 2.09
C MET A 194 -1.62 11.28 2.64
N ALA A 195 -0.57 11.32 1.80
CA ALA A 195 0.72 11.85 2.22
C ALA A 195 0.65 13.33 2.62
N ARG A 196 -0.09 14.15 1.87
CA ARG A 196 -0.28 15.57 2.20
C ARG A 196 -1.00 15.78 3.54
N ARG A 197 -1.99 14.94 3.88
CA ARG A 197 -2.65 14.95 5.19
C ARG A 197 -1.69 14.56 6.31
N ALA A 198 -0.91 13.50 6.12
CA ALA A 198 0.09 13.07 7.10
C ALA A 198 1.14 14.16 7.37
N PHE A 199 1.56 14.89 6.34
CA PHE A 199 2.52 15.99 6.45
C PHE A 199 1.92 17.32 6.91
N ALA A 200 0.59 17.45 6.99
CA ALA A 200 -0.04 18.66 7.47
C ALA A 200 0.17 18.87 8.99
N SER A 201 0.52 17.83 9.75
CA SER A 201 0.84 17.94 11.17
C SER A 201 2.27 18.45 11.38
N PRO A 202 2.46 19.63 12.00
CA PRO A 202 3.79 20.14 12.36
C PRO A 202 4.55 19.19 13.29
N GLN A 203 3.84 18.50 14.18
CA GLN A 203 4.41 17.53 15.12
C GLN A 203 4.90 16.28 14.38
N ALA A 204 4.14 15.76 13.41
CA ALA A 204 4.57 14.65 12.58
C ALA A 204 5.84 15.00 11.79
N MET A 205 5.89 16.20 11.20
CA MET A 205 7.07 16.69 10.49
C MET A 205 8.30 16.89 11.40
N ALA A 206 8.10 17.43 12.61
CA ALA A 206 9.17 17.58 13.59
C ALA A 206 9.75 16.23 14.04
N LEU A 207 8.91 15.20 14.16
CA LEU A 207 9.32 13.85 14.54
C LEU A 207 10.08 13.15 13.40
N LEU A 208 9.57 13.26 12.16
CA LEU A 208 10.26 12.79 10.96
C LEU A 208 11.64 13.44 10.81
N GLY A 209 11.77 14.74 11.12
CA GLY A 209 13.05 15.46 11.10
C GLY A 209 14.08 14.96 12.13
N ARG A 210 13.63 14.29 13.21
CA ARG A 210 14.50 13.72 14.27
C ARG A 210 14.96 12.29 13.98
N MET A 211 14.27 11.59 13.07
CA MET A 211 14.73 10.30 12.56
C MET A 211 16.13 10.47 11.92
N PRO A 212 16.98 9.42 11.88
CA PRO A 212 18.28 9.46 11.23
C PRO A 212 18.11 9.60 9.70
N THR A 213 17.76 10.79 9.25
CA THR A 213 17.57 11.20 7.85
C THR A 213 18.85 11.13 7.03
N ARG A 214 20.03 10.91 7.64
CA ARG A 214 21.25 10.56 6.89
C ARG A 214 21.30 9.07 6.49
N LEU A 215 20.67 8.19 7.25
CA LEU A 215 20.53 6.77 6.92
C LEU A 215 19.27 6.50 6.08
N LEU A 216 18.26 7.38 6.21
CA LEU A 216 17.00 7.35 5.45
C LEU A 216 16.99 8.29 4.23
N GLY A 217 17.98 9.16 4.07
CA GLY A 217 17.87 10.35 3.22
C GLY A 217 16.74 11.27 3.69
N VAL A 218 16.75 12.54 3.27
CA VAL A 218 15.45 13.22 3.11
C VAL A 218 14.78 12.47 1.97
N MET A 219 13.90 11.51 2.28
CA MET A 219 13.23 10.73 1.26
C MET A 219 12.48 11.69 0.34
N PRO A 220 12.82 11.75 -0.96
CA PRO A 220 12.18 12.71 -1.84
C PRO A 220 10.70 12.34 -1.97
N VAL A 221 9.83 13.36 -1.99
CA VAL A 221 8.45 13.18 -2.41
C VAL A 221 8.46 12.90 -3.91
N GLN A 222 7.92 11.75 -4.29
CA GLN A 222 7.90 11.30 -5.68
C GLN A 222 6.56 11.60 -6.33
N ASN A 223 6.58 11.96 -7.62
CA ASN A 223 5.38 12.11 -8.42
C ASN A 223 4.66 10.76 -8.60
N ALA A 224 3.35 10.72 -8.38
CA ALA A 224 2.54 9.50 -8.43
C ALA A 224 2.62 8.77 -9.79
N GLY A 225 2.56 9.49 -10.91
CA GLY A 225 2.69 8.90 -12.25
C GLY A 225 4.07 8.29 -12.52
N ALA A 226 5.14 8.90 -12.01
CA ALA A 226 6.49 8.32 -12.10
C ALA A 226 6.62 7.04 -11.26
N VAL A 227 6.04 7.03 -10.05
CA VAL A 227 5.99 5.83 -9.20
C VAL A 227 5.17 4.73 -9.85
N ALA A 228 4.01 5.05 -10.43
CA ALA A 228 3.17 4.11 -11.16
C ALA A 228 3.94 3.45 -12.32
N ARG A 229 4.62 4.23 -13.16
CA ARG A 229 5.47 3.68 -14.24
C ARG A 229 6.54 2.72 -13.72
N ALA A 230 7.27 3.13 -12.69
CA ALA A 230 8.34 2.30 -12.11
C ALA A 230 7.80 1.00 -11.46
N LEU A 231 6.60 1.06 -10.88
CA LEU A 231 5.91 -0.07 -10.31
C LEU A 231 5.45 -1.04 -11.41
N VAL A 232 4.82 -0.54 -12.48
CA VAL A 232 4.36 -1.36 -13.61
C VAL A 232 5.55 -2.00 -14.35
N ASP A 233 6.67 -1.28 -14.53
CA ASP A 233 7.95 -1.85 -15.02
C ASP A 233 8.48 -2.98 -14.14
N GLY A 234 8.15 -2.91 -12.85
CA GLY A 234 8.49 -3.91 -11.85
C GLY A 234 7.62 -5.16 -11.93
N VAL A 235 6.33 -4.95 -12.12
CA VAL A 235 5.30 -5.99 -12.29
C VAL A 235 5.55 -6.82 -13.55
N GLU A 236 5.88 -6.19 -14.68
CA GLU A 236 6.23 -6.91 -15.92
C GLU A 236 7.41 -7.87 -15.73
N ARG A 237 8.27 -7.60 -14.75
CA ARG A 237 9.43 -8.45 -14.41
C ARG A 237 9.15 -9.39 -13.24
N ARG A 238 7.91 -9.45 -12.76
CA ARG A 238 7.47 -10.21 -11.58
C ARG A 238 8.40 -10.03 -10.38
N LYS A 239 8.84 -8.80 -10.11
CA LYS A 239 9.80 -8.53 -9.04
C LYS A 239 9.16 -8.84 -7.68
N ALA A 240 9.74 -9.81 -6.96
CA ALA A 240 9.32 -10.14 -5.60
C ALA A 240 9.46 -8.95 -4.61
N ARG A 241 10.36 -8.00 -4.90
CA ARG A 241 10.57 -6.79 -4.09
C ARG A 241 10.80 -5.58 -4.99
N LEU A 242 10.00 -4.53 -4.81
CA LEU A 242 10.12 -3.25 -5.50
C LEU A 242 10.42 -2.17 -4.47
N PHE A 243 11.40 -1.31 -4.76
CA PHE A 243 11.79 -0.21 -3.86
C PHE A 243 11.74 1.09 -4.64
N ILE A 244 10.87 2.00 -4.23
CA ILE A 244 10.66 3.28 -4.90
C ILE A 244 10.61 4.39 -3.83
N PRO A 245 11.72 5.11 -3.58
CA PRO A 245 12.97 5.13 -4.35
C PRO A 245 13.87 3.92 -4.09
N SER A 246 14.77 3.62 -5.03
CA SER A 246 15.66 2.45 -4.99
C SER A 246 16.61 2.43 -3.79
N MET A 247 16.92 3.60 -3.21
CA MET A 247 17.75 3.71 -2.01
C MET A 247 17.19 2.95 -0.79
N MET A 248 15.87 2.73 -0.73
CA MET A 248 15.25 1.95 0.35
C MET A 248 15.69 0.48 0.37
N ARG A 249 16.39 0.00 -0.67
CA ARG A 249 17.06 -1.30 -0.65
C ARG A 249 18.06 -1.42 0.49
N VAL A 250 18.77 -0.33 0.79
CA VAL A 250 19.72 -0.29 1.91
C VAL A 250 18.96 -0.40 3.22
N THR A 251 17.86 0.35 3.35
CA THR A 251 16.98 0.28 4.52
C THR A 251 16.46 -1.12 4.76
N PHE A 252 15.97 -1.77 3.71
CA PHE A 252 15.52 -3.15 3.77
C PHE A 252 16.63 -4.13 4.18
N ALA A 253 17.83 -3.99 3.60
CA ALA A 253 18.95 -4.88 3.88
C ALA A 253 19.44 -4.76 5.33
N LEU A 254 19.44 -3.55 5.89
CA LEU A 254 19.90 -3.28 7.26
C LEU A 254 18.81 -3.44 8.32
N ARG A 255 17.58 -3.84 7.95
CA ARG A 255 16.44 -3.78 8.87
C ARG A 255 16.57 -4.60 10.15
N GLY A 256 17.30 -5.71 10.10
CA GLY A 256 17.58 -6.53 11.28
C GLY A 256 18.50 -5.84 12.31
N LEU A 257 19.21 -4.79 11.89
CA LEU A 257 20.08 -4.00 12.76
C LEU A 257 19.36 -2.81 13.38
N TYR A 258 18.22 -2.37 12.83
CA TYR A 258 17.50 -1.21 13.34
C TYR A 258 17.04 -1.32 14.79
N PRO A 259 16.56 -2.48 15.28
CA PRO A 259 16.21 -2.62 16.69
C PRO A 259 17.35 -2.30 17.65
N LEU A 260 18.61 -2.47 17.23
CA LEU A 260 19.78 -2.11 18.05
C LEU A 260 19.89 -0.59 18.31
N PHE A 261 19.24 0.22 17.47
CA PHE A 261 19.25 1.68 17.56
C PHE A 261 17.94 2.27 18.11
N ASP A 262 16.95 1.43 18.46
CA ASP A 262 15.64 1.91 18.92
C ASP A 262 15.75 2.77 20.18
N GLY A 263 16.62 2.40 21.14
CA GLY A 263 16.85 3.19 22.35
C GLY A 263 17.45 4.59 22.06
N TRP A 264 18.41 4.66 21.14
CA TRP A 264 18.99 5.93 20.69
C TRP A 264 17.95 6.79 19.95
N LEU A 265 17.14 6.17 19.09
CA LEU A 265 16.08 6.84 18.35
C LEU A 265 14.98 7.36 19.28
N ALA A 266 14.57 6.55 20.27
CA ALA A 266 13.63 6.92 21.30
C ALA A 266 14.13 8.13 22.09
N GLY A 267 15.42 8.17 22.47
CA GLY A 267 16.03 9.31 23.14
C GLY A 267 15.96 10.60 22.31
N ARG A 268 16.19 10.53 20.99
CA ARG A 268 16.04 11.69 20.09
C ARG A 268 14.59 12.17 19.98
N CYS A 269 13.64 11.25 20.04
CA CYS A 269 12.21 11.55 19.92
C CYS A 269 11.58 11.97 21.27
N ALA A 270 12.23 11.66 22.40
CA ALA A 270 11.67 11.80 23.74
C ALA A 270 11.08 13.19 24.06
N PRO A 271 11.76 14.33 23.78
CA PRO A 271 11.19 15.65 24.09
C PRO A 271 9.86 15.92 23.35
N LEU A 272 9.74 15.45 22.11
CA LEU A 272 8.53 15.62 21.31
C LEU A 272 7.45 14.62 21.75
N ALA A 273 7.83 13.37 22.01
CA ALA A 273 6.92 12.36 22.53
C ALA A 273 6.32 12.76 23.89
N GLU A 274 7.11 13.40 24.76
CA GLU A 274 6.64 13.94 26.04
C GLU A 274 5.65 15.08 25.87
N SER A 275 5.87 15.97 24.89
CA SER A 275 4.91 17.05 24.58
C SER A 275 3.55 16.56 24.10
N LEU A 276 3.47 15.33 23.60
CA LEU A 276 2.26 14.70 23.10
C LEU A 276 1.52 13.90 24.18
N ARG A 277 2.11 13.68 25.36
CA ARG A 277 1.48 12.87 26.43
C ARG A 277 0.24 13.59 26.98
N PRO A 278 -0.81 12.83 27.37
CA PRO A 278 -1.94 13.42 28.07
C PRO A 278 -1.45 14.08 29.37
N ARG A 279 -1.83 15.33 29.63
CA ARG A 279 -1.51 15.98 30.90
C ARG A 279 -2.42 15.43 32.00
N PRO A 280 -1.89 15.12 33.19
CA PRO A 280 -2.69 14.62 34.31
C PRO A 280 -3.48 15.77 34.97
N THR A 281 -4.46 16.38 34.29
CA THR A 281 -5.50 17.21 34.91
C THR A 281 -6.69 17.29 33.94
N GLY A 282 -7.92 17.11 34.45
CA GLY A 282 -9.18 16.99 33.72
C GLY A 282 -9.66 18.22 32.94
N ARG A 283 -8.81 18.82 32.10
CA ARG A 283 -9.24 19.68 30.99
C ARG A 283 -9.10 18.90 29.70
N SER A 284 -10.23 18.53 29.12
CA SER A 284 -10.36 18.04 27.75
C SER A 284 -9.92 19.11 26.75
N GLY A 285 -8.62 19.37 26.64
CA GLY A 285 -8.08 19.99 25.44
C GLY A 285 -8.23 18.97 24.32
N ARG A 286 -9.00 19.28 23.28
CA ARG A 286 -9.06 18.44 22.08
C ARG A 286 -7.64 18.21 21.57
N SER A 287 -7.26 16.95 21.37
CA SER A 287 -6.00 16.62 20.71
C SER A 287 -5.98 17.32 19.34
N PRO A 288 -4.88 17.94 18.91
CA PRO A 288 -4.78 18.51 17.56
C PRO A 288 -4.95 17.46 16.45
N PHE A 289 -5.03 16.18 16.81
CA PHE A 289 -5.27 15.03 15.93
C PHE A 289 -6.73 14.54 15.95
N SER A 290 -7.66 15.15 16.70
CA SER A 290 -9.04 14.63 16.87
C SER A 290 -9.98 14.88 15.67
N GLU A 291 -9.55 15.63 14.65
CA GLU A 291 -10.39 16.02 13.49
C GLU A 291 -9.82 15.54 12.13
N GLN A 292 -8.97 14.49 12.12
CA GLN A 292 -8.31 13.98 10.89
C GLN A 292 -8.60 12.51 10.57
#